data_AF-A0A0D6E044-F1
#
_entry.id   AF-A0A0D6E044-F1
#
_cell.length_a   1.000
_cell.length_b   1.000
_cell.length_c   1.000
_cell.angle_alpha   90.00
_cell.angle_beta   90.00
_cell.angle_gamma   90.00
#
_symmetry.space_group_name_H-M   'P 1'
#
loop_
_entity.id
_entity.type
_entity.pdbx_description
1 polymer ?
#
loop_
_entity_poly.entity_id
_entity_poly.type
_entity_poly.pdbx_seq_one_letter_code
_entity_poly.pdbx_strand_id
1 'polypeptide(L)'
;MIGINNRPIKTAGGLKIIPDCTVSEIDISADTVLLLAGADTWHDKKHKDILSLTEKVLLENGTVVSMCASVGALNSLGILATRALLVAYTLVTKFNIIDPDILDAWYHYYKMSDLQYYYRLQALFMQKIQ
;
A
#
# COMPACT_ATOMS: atom_id res chain seq x y z
N MET A 1 9.38 -1.82 -9.19
CA MET A 1 9.63 -1.87 -7.74
C MET A 1 10.85 -1.02 -7.44
N ILE A 2 10.73 -0.09 -6.48
CA ILE A 2 11.82 0.77 -6.04
C ILE A 2 12.51 0.10 -4.84
N GLY A 3 13.84 0.00 -4.89
CA GLY A 3 14.65 -0.56 -3.81
C GLY A 3 15.59 0.46 -3.16
N ILE A 4 16.16 0.09 -2.02
CA ILE A 4 17.30 0.82 -1.43
C ILE A 4 18.55 0.66 -2.32
N ASN A 5 18.63 -0.48 -3.02
CA ASN A 5 19.60 -0.81 -4.05
C ASN A 5 18.98 -1.90 -4.96
N ASN A 6 19.67 -2.28 -6.02
CA ASN A 6 19.19 -3.30 -6.97
C ASN A 6 19.51 -4.75 -6.52
N ARG A 7 19.79 -4.97 -5.23
CA ARG A 7 19.97 -6.34 -4.71
C ARG A 7 18.60 -7.01 -4.57
N PRO A 8 18.49 -8.33 -4.82
CA PRO A 8 17.24 -9.04 -4.65
C PRO A 8 16.71 -8.97 -3.22
N ILE A 9 15.40 -8.80 -3.09
CA ILE A 9 14.66 -8.85 -1.81
C ILE A 9 13.75 -10.08 -1.78
N LYS A 10 13.37 -10.50 -0.57
CA LYS A 10 12.44 -11.62 -0.35
C LYS A 10 11.18 -11.09 0.31
N THR A 11 10.02 -11.39 -0.25
CA THR A 11 8.73 -11.04 0.36
C THR A 11 8.40 -12.00 1.51
N ALA A 12 7.43 -11.64 2.35
CA ALA A 12 6.94 -12.52 3.42
C ALA A 12 6.45 -13.88 2.88
N GLY A 13 5.82 -13.90 1.70
CA GLY A 13 5.40 -15.11 0.98
C GLY A 13 6.53 -15.88 0.29
N GLY A 14 7.78 -15.45 0.46
CA GLY A 14 8.97 -16.14 -0.03
C GLY A 14 9.36 -15.83 -1.47
N LEU A 15 8.64 -14.94 -2.17
CA LEU A 15 8.99 -14.53 -3.53
C LEU A 15 10.27 -13.71 -3.52
N LYS A 16 11.17 -14.01 -4.47
CA LYS A 16 12.38 -13.21 -4.71
C LYS A 16 12.07 -12.18 -5.79
N ILE A 17 12.27 -10.91 -5.48
CA ILE A 17 12.03 -9.79 -6.40
C ILE A 17 13.33 -9.01 -6.56
N ILE A 18 13.64 -8.60 -7.78
CA ILE A 18 14.77 -7.71 -8.08
C ILE A 18 14.20 -6.31 -8.30
N PRO A 19 14.65 -5.28 -7.54
CA PRO A 19 14.21 -3.91 -7.77
C PRO A 19 14.62 -3.42 -9.16
N ASP A 20 13.73 -2.69 -9.82
CA ASP A 20 13.97 -2.13 -11.16
C ASP A 20 14.90 -0.91 -11.07
N CYS A 21 14.74 -0.11 -10.02
CA CYS A 21 15.51 1.11 -9.77
C CYS A 21 15.59 1.41 -8.27
N THR A 22 16.39 2.42 -7.95
CA THR A 22 16.60 2.99 -6.62
C THR A 22 15.79 4.27 -6.43
N VAL A 23 15.65 4.69 -5.17
CA VAL A 23 14.95 5.94 -4.81
C VAL A 23 15.55 7.17 -5.52
N SER A 24 16.86 7.19 -5.74
CA SER A 24 17.56 8.31 -6.39
C SER A 24 17.31 8.43 -7.89
N GLU A 25 16.76 7.39 -8.53
CA GLU A 25 16.50 7.34 -9.97
C GLU A 25 15.06 7.73 -10.33
N ILE A 26 14.26 8.17 -9.34
CA ILE A 26 12.86 8.54 -9.54
C ILE A 26 12.74 10.04 -9.82
N ASP A 27 12.31 10.37 -11.03
CA ASP A 27 11.82 11.70 -11.38
C ASP A 27 10.36 11.85 -10.93
N ILE A 28 10.09 12.92 -10.18
CA ILE A 28 8.78 13.18 -9.56
C ILE A 28 8.05 14.25 -10.37
N SER A 29 6.74 14.05 -10.53
CA SER A 29 5.81 15.01 -11.11
C SER A 29 4.43 14.87 -10.46
N ALA A 30 3.51 15.78 -10.78
CA ALA A 30 2.12 15.71 -10.30
C ALA A 30 1.38 14.42 -10.72
N ASP A 31 1.80 13.76 -11.81
CA ASP A 31 1.22 12.49 -12.26
C ASP A 31 1.83 11.27 -11.55
N THR A 32 2.81 11.47 -10.68
CA THR A 32 3.49 10.37 -9.96
C THR A 32 2.55 9.72 -8.96
N VAL A 33 2.50 8.39 -9.00
CA VAL A 33 1.78 7.57 -8.00
C VAL A 33 2.79 6.69 -7.27
N LEU A 34 2.95 6.91 -5.96
CA LEU A 34 3.81 6.12 -5.10
C LEU A 34 2.95 5.16 -4.25
N LEU A 35 3.14 3.85 -4.45
CA LEU A 35 2.51 2.81 -3.65
C LEU A 35 3.50 2.26 -2.61
N LEU A 36 3.17 2.43 -1.33
CA LEU A 36 3.89 1.87 -0.20
C LEU A 36 3.24 0.57 0.24
N ALA A 37 3.96 -0.54 0.04
CA ALA A 37 3.54 -1.85 0.51
C ALA A 37 3.74 -1.98 2.04
N GLY A 38 2.89 -2.81 2.67
CA GLY A 38 3.04 -3.14 4.08
C GLY A 38 4.33 -3.92 4.35
N ALA A 39 4.97 -3.60 5.48
CA ALA A 39 6.12 -4.31 6.01
C ALA A 39 6.16 -4.19 7.54
N ASP A 40 6.79 -5.13 8.22
CA ASP A 40 7.10 -5.08 9.66
C ASP A 40 8.33 -4.21 9.98
N THR A 41 9.16 -3.93 8.97
CA THR A 41 10.44 -3.20 9.12
C THR A 41 10.33 -1.68 8.99
N TRP A 42 9.14 -1.08 8.88
CA TRP A 42 8.99 0.36 8.62
C TRP A 42 9.65 1.29 9.67
N HIS A 43 9.94 0.77 10.86
CA HIS A 43 10.64 1.50 11.92
C HIS A 43 12.17 1.55 11.72
N ASP A 44 12.72 0.77 10.79
CA ASP A 44 14.15 0.75 10.49
C ASP A 44 14.59 2.04 9.78
N LYS A 45 15.74 2.60 10.20
CA LYS A 45 16.35 3.79 9.57
C LYS A 45 16.62 3.65 8.07
N LYS A 46 16.71 2.42 7.57
CA LYS A 46 16.96 2.11 6.15
C LYS A 46 15.85 2.60 5.22
N HIS A 47 14.66 2.90 5.75
CA HIS A 47 13.53 3.42 4.97
C HIS A 47 13.46 4.94 4.91
N LYS A 48 14.42 5.65 5.51
CA LYS A 48 14.41 7.13 5.54
C LYS A 48 14.30 7.74 4.14
N ASP A 49 15.00 7.19 3.16
CA ASP A 49 15.04 7.74 1.80
C ASP A 49 13.68 7.63 1.09
N ILE A 50 12.97 6.50 1.26
CA ILE A 50 11.63 6.33 0.68
C ILE A 50 10.58 7.20 1.38
N LEU A 51 10.76 7.48 2.68
CA LEU A 51 9.94 8.44 3.41
C LEU A 51 10.17 9.87 2.91
N SER A 52 11.42 10.28 2.67
CA SER A 52 11.71 11.57 2.05
C SER A 52 11.20 11.66 0.61
N LEU A 53 11.23 10.58 -0.17
CA LEU A 53 10.59 10.53 -1.50
C LEU A 53 9.07 10.73 -1.38
N THR A 54 8.46 10.13 -0.36
CA THR A 54 7.01 10.26 -0.11
C THR A 54 6.61 11.71 0.14
N GLU A 55 7.34 12.45 0.97
CA GLU A 55 7.11 13.87 1.21
C GLU A 55 7.22 14.69 -0.09
N LYS A 56 8.26 14.43 -0.88
CA LYS A 56 8.44 15.12 -2.17
C LYS A 56 7.30 14.86 -3.15
N VAL A 57 6.84 13.60 -3.26
CA VAL A 57 5.69 13.24 -4.10
C VAL A 57 4.45 14.03 -3.69
N LEU A 58 4.20 14.18 -2.38
CA LEU A 58 3.06 14.97 -1.90
C LEU A 58 3.21 16.47 -2.17
N LEU A 59 4.41 17.03 -2.00
CA LEU A 59 4.69 18.44 -2.29
C LEU A 59 4.49 18.79 -3.77
N GLU A 60 4.80 17.86 -4.67
CA GLU A 60 4.58 17.99 -6.12
C GLU A 60 3.13 17.69 -6.55
N ASN A 61 2.17 17.62 -5.61
CA ASN A 61 0.78 17.21 -5.84
C ASN A 61 0.60 15.80 -6.41
N GLY A 62 1.64 14.96 -6.36
CA GLY A 62 1.56 13.55 -6.68
C GLY A 62 0.71 12.77 -5.67
N THR A 63 0.44 11.50 -5.98
CA THR A 63 -0.41 10.64 -5.16
C THR A 63 0.41 9.60 -4.40
N VAL A 64 0.27 9.58 -3.07
CA VAL A 64 0.81 8.52 -2.21
C VAL A 64 -0.31 7.59 -1.77
N VAL A 65 -0.07 6.30 -1.91
CA VAL A 65 -0.95 5.21 -1.51
C VAL A 65 -0.20 4.35 -0.52
N SER A 66 -0.81 4.01 0.61
CA SER A 66 -0.23 3.09 1.59
C SER A 66 -1.16 1.91 1.82
N MET A 67 -0.59 0.72 2.04
CA MET A 67 -1.37 -0.48 2.34
C MET A 67 -0.88 -1.15 3.63
N CYS A 68 -1.82 -1.63 4.45
CA CYS A 68 -1.52 -2.37 5.68
C CYS A 68 -0.61 -1.56 6.65
N ALA A 69 0.46 -2.16 7.18
CA ALA A 69 1.31 -1.57 8.22
C ALA A 69 2.09 -0.32 7.81
N SER A 70 2.21 0.00 6.51
CA SER A 70 2.90 1.22 6.05
C SER A 70 2.21 2.52 6.48
N VAL A 71 0.92 2.44 6.88
CA VAL A 71 0.19 3.58 7.47
C VAL A 71 0.88 4.11 8.73
N GLY A 72 1.49 3.23 9.53
CA GLY A 72 2.24 3.64 10.72
C GLY A 72 3.43 4.54 10.40
N ALA A 73 4.13 4.26 9.30
CA ALA A 73 5.25 5.08 8.83
C ALA A 73 4.78 6.48 8.41
N LEU A 74 3.66 6.57 7.68
CA LEU A 74 3.09 7.86 7.28
C LEU A 74 2.56 8.67 8.47
N ASN A 75 1.91 8.01 9.42
CA ASN A 75 1.46 8.65 10.65
C ASN A 75 2.63 9.24 11.46
N SER A 76 3.80 8.59 11.45
CA SER A 76 5.02 9.13 12.11
C SER A 76 5.53 10.42 11.47
N LEU A 77 5.14 10.70 10.22
CA LEU A 77 5.43 11.94 9.49
C LEU A 77 4.29 12.96 9.58
N GLY A 78 3.23 12.69 10.36
CA GLY A 78 2.04 13.53 10.44
C GLY A 78 1.16 13.49 9.19
N ILE A 79 1.38 12.53 8.28
CA ILE A 79 0.63 12.38 7.02
C ILE A 79 -0.54 11.43 7.27
N LEU A 80 -1.75 11.97 7.44
CA LEU A 80 -2.96 11.17 7.67
C LEU A 80 -3.37 10.44 6.38
N ALA A 81 -3.33 9.11 6.38
CA ALA A 81 -3.59 8.26 5.22
C ALA A 81 -5.09 8.07 4.90
N THR A 82 -5.88 9.14 4.79
CA THR A 82 -7.33 9.03 4.50
C THR A 82 -7.62 8.61 3.06
N ARG A 83 -6.65 8.77 2.13
CA ARG A 83 -6.78 8.42 0.70
C ARG A 83 -6.40 6.96 0.39
N ALA A 84 -5.77 6.25 1.33
CA ALA A 84 -5.25 4.91 1.13
C ALA A 84 -6.33 3.87 0.78
N LEU A 85 -7.47 3.92 1.48
CA LEU A 85 -8.55 2.96 1.31
C LEU A 85 -9.22 3.07 -0.07
N LEU A 86 -9.47 4.31 -0.54
CA LEU A 86 -10.06 4.56 -1.85
C LEU A 86 -9.11 4.19 -3.00
N VAL A 87 -7.81 4.42 -2.83
CA VAL A 87 -6.85 4.06 -3.88
C VAL A 87 -6.59 2.55 -3.90
N ALA A 88 -6.53 1.88 -2.74
CA ALA A 88 -6.49 0.42 -2.69
C ALA A 88 -7.72 -0.19 -3.39
N TYR A 89 -8.92 0.33 -3.10
CA TYR A 89 -10.15 -0.06 -3.78
C TYR A 89 -10.04 0.13 -5.30
N THR A 90 -9.65 1.32 -5.75
CA THR A 90 -9.53 1.64 -7.18
C THR A 90 -8.50 0.76 -7.91
N LEU A 91 -7.34 0.51 -7.31
CA LEU A 91 -6.29 -0.32 -7.91
C LEU A 91 -6.72 -1.78 -7.98
N VAL A 92 -7.23 -2.34 -6.89
CA VAL A 92 -7.70 -3.73 -6.86
C VAL A 92 -8.86 -3.95 -7.82
N THR A 93 -9.75 -2.96 -7.97
CA THR A 93 -10.83 -2.95 -8.96
C THR A 93 -10.26 -2.95 -10.38
N LYS A 94 -9.35 -2.02 -10.69
CA LYS A 94 -8.81 -1.85 -12.05
C LYS A 94 -8.00 -3.05 -12.53
N PHE A 95 -7.29 -3.72 -11.62
CA PHE A 95 -6.47 -4.89 -11.94
C PHE A 95 -7.18 -6.23 -11.68
N ASN A 96 -8.45 -6.20 -11.25
CA ASN A 96 -9.28 -7.38 -10.98
C ASN A 96 -8.56 -8.45 -10.12
N ILE A 97 -7.81 -8.00 -9.11
CA ILE A 97 -6.91 -8.85 -8.31
C ILE A 97 -7.67 -9.67 -7.28
N ILE A 98 -8.78 -9.14 -6.79
CA ILE A 98 -9.63 -9.74 -5.76
C ILE A 98 -11.07 -9.74 -6.28
N ASP A 99 -11.82 -10.73 -5.83
CA ASP A 99 -13.26 -10.81 -6.04
C ASP A 99 -13.96 -9.49 -5.64
N PRO A 100 -14.84 -8.93 -6.50
CA PRO A 100 -15.48 -7.65 -6.25
C PRO A 100 -16.27 -7.59 -4.93
N ASP A 101 -16.91 -8.68 -4.52
CA ASP A 101 -17.70 -8.72 -3.28
C ASP A 101 -16.80 -8.72 -2.05
N ILE A 102 -15.65 -9.40 -2.12
CA ILE A 102 -14.63 -9.37 -1.07
C ILE A 102 -14.03 -7.96 -0.96
N LEU A 103 -13.74 -7.32 -2.08
CA LEU A 103 -13.19 -5.97 -2.12
C LEU A 103 -14.17 -4.93 -1.56
N ASP A 104 -15.45 -5.04 -1.91
CA ASP A 104 -16.52 -4.16 -1.42
C ASP A 104 -16.71 -4.30 0.10
N ALA A 105 -16.79 -5.54 0.60
CA ALA A 105 -16.93 -5.80 2.03
C ALA A 105 -15.70 -5.32 2.82
N TRP A 106 -14.50 -5.53 2.28
CA TRP A 106 -13.25 -5.02 2.86
C TRP A 106 -13.25 -3.49 2.93
N TYR A 107 -13.58 -2.81 1.83
CA TYR A 107 -13.61 -1.35 1.76
C TYR A 107 -14.59 -0.76 2.79
N HIS A 108 -15.81 -1.27 2.85
CA HIS A 108 -16.84 -0.74 3.74
C HIS A 108 -16.54 -1.02 5.22
N TYR A 109 -15.98 -2.20 5.55
CA TYR A 109 -15.53 -2.49 6.91
C TYR A 109 -14.49 -1.48 7.39
N TYR A 110 -13.42 -1.26 6.63
CA TYR A 110 -12.34 -0.35 7.06
C TYR A 110 -12.71 1.13 6.95
N LYS A 111 -13.71 1.48 6.13
CA LYS A 111 -14.23 2.85 6.04
C LYS A 111 -15.14 3.23 7.21
N MET A 112 -15.97 2.29 7.64
CA MET A 112 -17.09 2.56 8.56
C MET A 112 -16.93 1.90 9.93
N SER A 113 -15.95 1.00 10.10
CA SER A 113 -15.78 0.16 11.30
C SER A 113 -17.02 -0.65 11.68
N ASP A 114 -17.82 -1.03 10.69
CA ASP A 114 -19.10 -1.72 10.89
C ASP A 114 -18.91 -3.26 10.83
N LEU A 115 -19.32 -3.92 11.92
CA LEU A 115 -19.20 -5.36 12.10
C LEU A 115 -20.02 -6.18 11.09
N GLN A 116 -21.08 -5.62 10.49
CA GLN A 116 -21.82 -6.32 9.45
C GLN A 116 -20.94 -6.62 8.22
N TYR A 117 -20.11 -5.67 7.80
CA TYR A 117 -19.16 -5.87 6.70
C TYR A 117 -18.02 -6.79 7.10
N TYR A 118 -17.63 -6.82 8.38
CA TYR A 118 -16.68 -7.80 8.89
C TYR A 118 -17.18 -9.24 8.74
N TYR A 119 -18.42 -9.53 9.17
CA TYR A 119 -19.00 -10.87 9.03
C TYR A 119 -19.22 -11.25 7.57
N ARG A 120 -19.63 -10.29 6.72
CA ARG A 120 -19.74 -10.50 5.27
C ARG A 120 -18.39 -10.86 4.64
N LEU A 121 -17.34 -10.13 5.00
CA LEU A 121 -15.98 -10.40 4.52
C LEU A 121 -15.51 -11.81 4.90
N GLN A 122 -15.74 -12.23 6.15
CA GLN A 122 -15.42 -13.58 6.61
C GLN A 122 -16.17 -14.67 5.82
N ALA A 123 -17.48 -14.49 5.62
CA ALA A 123 -18.30 -15.46 4.89
C ALA A 123 -17.81 -15.65 3.45
N LEU A 124 -17.47 -14.56 2.76
CA LEU A 124 -16.96 -14.60 1.39
C LEU A 124 -15.59 -15.28 1.28
N PHE A 125 -14.69 -15.06 2.25
CA PHE A 125 -13.41 -15.77 2.28
C PHE A 125 -13.60 -17.28 2.52
N MET A 126 -14.50 -17.68 3.42
CA MET A 126 -14.76 -19.09 3.72
C MET A 126 -15.36 -19.85 2.52
N GLN A 127 -16.16 -19.19 1.69
CA GLN A 127 -16.74 -19.78 0.47
C GLN A 127 -15.71 -20.06 -0.62
N LYS A 128 -14.57 -19.36 -0.63
CA LYS A 128 -13.50 -19.56 -1.64
C LYS A 128 -12.42 -20.55 -1.22
N ILE A 129 -12.49 -21.10 0.01
CA ILE A 129 -11.55 -22.09 0.54
C ILE A 129 -12.12 -23.53 0.39
N GLN A 130 -13.31 -23.68 -0.19
CA GLN A 130 -13.90 -24.97 -0.61
C GLN A 130 -13.71 -25.18 -2.11
#